data_AF-A0A7C5NI20-F1
#
_entry.id   AF-A0A7C5NI20-F1
#
_cell.length_a   1.000
_cell.length_b   1.000
_cell.length_c   1.000
_cell.angle_alpha   90.00
_cell.angle_beta   90.00
_cell.angle_gamma   90.00
#
_symmetry.space_group_name_H-M   'P 1'
#
loop_
_entity.id
_entity.type
_entity.pdbx_description
1 polymer ?
#
loop_
_entity_poly.entity_id
_entity_poly.type
_entity_poly.pdbx_seq_one_letter_code
_entity_poly.pdbx_strand_id
1 'polypeptide(L)'
;MKKNLLFLSVLLFIFAFSCKRDNKPIEQVSSTNEDTINYQLLPAPEWSNNATIYEVNLRQYTKEGTINAFIPHIQRLKKLGIDILWIMPPYPIGKEKRKGTLGSP
;
A
#
# COMPACT_ATOMS: atom_id res chain seq x y z
N MET A 1 48.75 4.49 -15.57
CA MET A 1 48.12 3.50 -14.67
C MET A 1 47.82 4.03 -13.27
N LYS A 2 48.67 4.89 -12.66
CA LYS A 2 48.43 5.45 -11.31
C LYS A 2 47.21 6.40 -11.19
N LYS A 3 46.85 7.13 -12.25
CA LYS A 3 45.66 8.01 -12.27
C LYS A 3 44.33 7.23 -12.22
N ASN A 4 44.25 6.07 -12.89
CA ASN A 4 43.07 5.21 -12.84
C ASN A 4 42.96 4.48 -11.50
N LEU A 5 44.09 4.17 -10.86
CA LEU A 5 44.12 3.59 -9.52
C LEU A 5 43.69 4.59 -8.44
N LEU A 6 44.05 5.87 -8.61
CA LEU A 6 43.63 6.96 -7.73
C LEU A 6 42.13 7.26 -7.89
N PHE A 7 41.61 7.25 -9.13
CA PHE A 7 40.18 7.34 -9.42
C PHE A 7 39.36 6.19 -8.82
N LEU A 8 39.89 4.96 -8.85
CA LEU A 8 39.22 3.80 -8.27
C LEU A 8 39.14 3.87 -6.74
N SER A 9 40.14 4.45 -6.07
CA SER A 9 40.10 4.66 -4.61
C SER A 9 39.13 5.76 -4.18
N VAL A 10 38.96 6.81 -4.99
CA VAL A 10 37.99 7.90 -4.73
C VAL A 10 36.56 7.40 -4.92
N LEU A 11 36.32 6.54 -5.92
CA LEU A 11 35.00 5.94 -6.15
C LEU A 11 34.59 4.99 -5.00
N LEU A 12 35.56 4.31 -4.38
CA LEU A 12 35.34 3.41 -3.24
C LEU A 12 35.03 4.17 -1.94
N PHE A 13 35.61 5.35 -1.76
CA PHE A 13 35.36 6.21 -0.58
C PHE A 13 33.96 6.85 -0.58
N ILE A 14 33.38 7.12 -1.76
CA ILE A 14 32.06 7.73 -1.90
C ILE A 14 30.93 6.76 -1.48
N PHE A 15 31.15 5.44 -1.59
CA PHE A 15 30.18 4.43 -1.14
C PHE A 15 30.13 4.23 0.39
N ALA A 16 31.15 4.66 1.13
CA ALA A 16 31.23 4.45 2.58
C ALA A 16 30.48 5.51 3.42
N PHE A 17 30.01 6.61 2.80
CA PHE A 17 29.24 7.67 3.48
C PHE A 17 27.72 7.56 3.23
N SER A 18 27.19 6.34 3.07
CA SER A 18 25.73 6.13 3.05
C SER A 18 25.18 6.25 4.47
N CYS A 19 24.34 7.27 4.69
CA CYS A 19 23.87 7.74 6.00
C CYS A 19 23.23 6.67 6.90
N LYS A 20 23.51 6.74 8.21
CA LYS A 20 22.58 6.28 9.25
C LYS A 20 21.34 7.19 9.25
N ARG A 21 20.16 6.62 9.11
CA ARG A 21 18.89 7.31 9.44
C ARG A 21 18.66 7.15 10.95
N ASP A 22 18.62 8.25 11.67
CA ASP A 22 18.10 8.27 13.03
C ASP A 22 16.56 8.32 12.97
N ASN A 23 15.92 7.21 13.33
CA ASN A 23 14.48 7.14 13.52
C ASN A 23 14.15 7.82 14.86
N LYS A 24 13.75 9.10 14.86
CA LYS A 24 13.14 9.71 16.04
C LYS A 24 11.77 9.08 16.30
N PRO A 25 11.45 8.64 17.52
CA PRO A 25 10.08 8.24 17.87
C PRO A 25 9.15 9.44 17.76
N ILE A 26 7.93 9.19 17.26
CA ILE A 26 6.83 10.16 17.23
C ILE A 26 6.34 10.35 18.67
N GLU A 27 6.30 11.60 19.14
CA GLU A 27 5.67 12.00 20.42
C GLU A 27 4.18 11.61 20.42
N GLN A 28 3.76 10.91 21.48
CA GLN A 28 2.36 10.60 21.74
C GLN A 28 1.63 11.88 22.18
N VAL A 29 0.61 12.26 21.41
CA VAL A 29 -0.33 13.32 21.79
C VAL A 29 -1.27 12.76 22.86
N SER A 30 -1.08 13.19 24.10
CA SER A 30 -1.93 12.87 25.25
C SER A 30 -3.18 13.76 25.23
N SER A 31 -4.34 13.19 24.91
CA SER A 31 -5.64 13.82 25.18
C SER A 31 -6.19 13.31 26.51
N THR A 32 -6.34 14.21 27.47
CA THR A 32 -7.07 14.03 28.74
C THR A 32 -8.56 13.87 28.47
N ASN A 33 -9.14 12.72 28.85
CA ASN A 33 -10.42 12.55 29.57
C ASN A 33 -10.77 11.06 29.64
N GLU A 34 -10.98 10.57 30.87
CA GLU A 34 -11.14 9.16 31.24
C GLU A 34 -12.55 8.64 30.97
N ASP A 35 -12.63 7.67 30.06
CA ASP A 35 -13.50 6.49 30.13
C ASP A 35 -12.66 5.34 29.57
N THR A 36 -11.81 4.77 30.43
CA THR A 36 -10.67 3.93 30.03
C THR A 36 -11.14 2.52 29.67
N ILE A 37 -11.75 2.35 28.49
CA ILE A 37 -11.75 1.04 27.85
C ILE A 37 -10.28 0.74 27.53
N ASN A 38 -9.70 -0.22 28.24
CA ASN A 38 -8.36 -0.73 27.98
C ASN A 38 -8.37 -1.50 26.65
N TYR A 39 -8.33 -0.76 25.55
CA TYR A 39 -8.10 -1.31 24.24
C TYR A 39 -6.64 -1.79 24.19
N GLN A 40 -6.42 -3.06 24.48
CA GLN A 40 -5.15 -3.71 24.13
C GLN A 40 -5.02 -3.64 22.62
N LEU A 41 -4.10 -2.78 22.16
CA LEU A 41 -3.74 -2.71 20.75
C LEU A 41 -3.06 -4.03 20.37
N LEU A 42 -3.81 -4.92 19.73
CA LEU A 42 -3.22 -6.12 19.15
C LEU A 42 -2.27 -5.67 18.02
N PRO A 43 -1.03 -6.19 17.99
CA PRO A 43 -0.13 -5.89 16.90
C PRO A 43 -0.73 -6.39 15.58
N ALA A 44 -0.49 -5.65 14.50
CA ALA A 44 -0.83 -6.13 13.16
C ALA A 44 -0.08 -7.45 12.87
N PRO A 45 -0.67 -8.39 12.11
CA PRO A 45 0.02 -9.61 11.72
C PRO A 45 1.33 -9.32 10.96
N GLU A 46 2.37 -10.12 11.20
CA GLU A 46 3.70 -9.91 10.61
C GLU A 46 3.66 -9.83 9.07
N TRP A 47 2.83 -10.66 8.43
CA TRP A 47 2.69 -10.71 6.98
C TRP A 47 2.22 -9.39 6.37
N SER A 48 1.50 -8.55 7.13
CA SER A 48 0.95 -7.29 6.64
C SER A 48 2.00 -6.19 6.46
N ASN A 49 3.18 -6.32 7.10
CA ASN A 49 4.23 -5.30 7.07
C ASN A 49 4.76 -5.01 5.65
N ASN A 50 4.69 -6.00 4.75
CA ASN A 50 5.19 -5.90 3.38
C ASN A 50 4.13 -6.30 2.35
N ALA A 51 2.84 -6.27 2.71
CA ALA A 51 1.76 -6.69 1.82
C ALA A 51 1.47 -5.64 0.73
N THR A 52 1.29 -6.09 -0.50
CA THR A 52 0.87 -5.25 -1.63
C THR A 52 -0.65 -5.26 -1.75
N ILE A 53 -1.25 -4.07 -1.73
CA ILE A 53 -2.69 -3.87 -1.90
C ILE A 53 -2.99 -3.44 -3.34
N TYR A 54 -3.96 -4.09 -3.96
CA TYR A 54 -4.48 -3.72 -5.27
C TYR A 54 -5.97 -3.38 -5.19
N GLU A 55 -6.30 -2.14 -5.51
CA GLU A 55 -7.67 -1.66 -5.54
C GLU A 55 -8.34 -2.07 -6.85
N VAL A 56 -9.53 -2.67 -6.74
CA VAL A 56 -10.28 -3.23 -7.87
C VAL A 56 -11.66 -2.60 -7.94
N ASN A 57 -11.92 -1.88 -9.02
CA ASN A 57 -13.26 -1.50 -9.42
C ASN A 57 -13.84 -2.54 -10.39
N LEU A 58 -14.63 -3.49 -9.85
CA LEU A 58 -15.18 -4.61 -10.63
C LEU A 58 -15.95 -4.13 -11.88
N ARG A 59 -16.71 -3.04 -11.76
CA ARG A 59 -17.53 -2.43 -12.82
C ARG A 59 -16.73 -2.03 -14.07
N GLN A 60 -15.46 -1.71 -13.88
CA GLN A 60 -14.56 -1.27 -14.95
C GLN A 60 -13.54 -2.35 -15.33
N TYR A 61 -13.30 -3.32 -14.45
CA TYR A 61 -12.30 -4.36 -14.67
C TYR A 61 -12.78 -5.42 -15.69
N THR A 62 -14.05 -5.81 -15.61
CA THR A 62 -14.68 -6.76 -16.54
C THR A 62 -15.89 -6.12 -17.21
N LYS A 63 -16.32 -6.65 -18.37
CA LYS A 63 -17.52 -6.14 -19.05
C LYS A 63 -18.78 -6.36 -18.22
N GLU A 64 -18.86 -7.49 -17.55
CA GLU A 64 -20.00 -7.91 -16.73
C GLU A 64 -20.05 -7.15 -15.40
N GLY A 65 -18.90 -6.68 -14.91
CA GLY A 65 -18.83 -5.96 -13.64
C GLY A 65 -19.04 -6.83 -12.39
N THR A 66 -18.96 -8.15 -12.50
CA THR A 66 -19.29 -9.09 -11.42
C THR A 66 -18.07 -9.76 -10.81
N ILE A 67 -18.19 -10.26 -9.58
CA ILE A 67 -17.15 -11.06 -8.92
C ILE A 67 -16.85 -12.32 -9.74
N ASN A 68 -17.87 -12.99 -10.28
CA ASN A 68 -17.70 -14.22 -11.06
C ASN A 68 -16.87 -14.00 -12.32
N ALA A 69 -17.10 -12.91 -13.05
CA ALA A 69 -16.29 -12.53 -14.20
C ALA A 69 -14.84 -12.17 -13.79
N PHE A 70 -14.64 -11.70 -12.56
CA PHE A 70 -13.33 -11.33 -12.04
C PHE A 70 -12.48 -12.54 -11.57
N ILE A 71 -13.09 -13.61 -11.06
CA ILE A 71 -12.39 -14.80 -10.50
C ILE A 71 -11.24 -15.33 -11.37
N PRO A 72 -11.38 -15.50 -12.70
CA PRO A 72 -10.30 -16.02 -13.55
C PRO A 72 -9.01 -15.19 -13.51
N HIS A 73 -9.10 -13.91 -13.13
CA HIS A 73 -7.96 -13.00 -13.08
C HIS A 73 -7.15 -13.10 -11.78
N ILE A 74 -7.70 -13.69 -10.71
CA ILE A 74 -7.04 -13.77 -9.39
C ILE A 74 -5.68 -14.45 -9.50
N GLN A 75 -5.58 -15.54 -10.28
CA GLN A 75 -4.31 -16.26 -10.44
C GLN A 75 -3.22 -15.40 -11.10
N ARG A 76 -3.60 -14.50 -12.02
CA ARG A 76 -2.67 -13.54 -12.62
C ARG A 76 -2.22 -12.51 -11.60
N LEU A 77 -3.14 -11.95 -10.81
CA LEU A 77 -2.83 -10.94 -9.78
C LEU A 77 -1.91 -11.52 -8.69
N LYS A 78 -2.15 -12.77 -8.29
CA LYS A 78 -1.25 -13.49 -7.38
C LYS A 78 0.15 -13.65 -7.95
N LYS A 79 0.29 -13.98 -9.24
CA LYS A 79 1.60 -14.05 -9.93
C LYS A 79 2.31 -12.69 -10.00
N LEU A 80 1.58 -11.58 -9.92
CA LEU A 80 2.14 -10.23 -9.85
C LEU A 80 2.60 -9.83 -8.44
N GLY A 81 2.41 -10.68 -7.42
CA GLY A 81 2.79 -10.39 -6.04
C GLY A 81 1.78 -9.52 -5.28
N ILE A 82 0.52 -9.54 -5.69
CA ILE A 82 -0.55 -8.87 -4.93
C ILE A 82 -1.01 -9.78 -3.79
N ASP A 83 -1.04 -9.23 -2.57
CA ASP A 83 -1.43 -9.94 -1.35
C ASP A 83 -2.89 -9.66 -0.97
N ILE A 84 -3.32 -8.41 -1.14
CA ILE A 84 -4.65 -7.94 -0.73
C ILE A 84 -5.38 -7.34 -1.93
N LEU A 85 -6.62 -7.78 -2.14
CA LEU A 85 -7.54 -7.16 -3.08
C LEU A 85 -8.52 -6.25 -2.33
N TRP A 86 -8.44 -4.95 -2.58
CA TRP A 86 -9.40 -3.99 -2.08
C TRP A 86 -10.51 -3.78 -3.12
N ILE A 87 -11.62 -4.48 -2.92
CA ILE A 87 -12.76 -4.40 -3.84
C ILE A 87 -13.58 -3.14 -3.51
N MET A 88 -13.76 -2.28 -4.51
CA MET A 88 -14.71 -1.16 -4.41
C MET A 88 -16.14 -1.68 -4.20
N PRO A 89 -16.99 -0.98 -3.42
CA PRO A 89 -18.28 -1.52 -2.98
C PRO A 89 -19.12 -2.10 -4.14
N PRO A 90 -19.55 -3.38 -4.08
CA PRO A 90 -20.28 -4.04 -5.16
C PRO A 90 -21.79 -3.69 -5.18
N TYR A 91 -22.18 -2.60 -4.52
CA TYR A 91 -23.58 -2.20 -4.39
C TYR A 91 -24.03 -1.31 -5.56
N PRO A 92 -25.34 -1.22 -5.82
CA PRO A 92 -25.89 -0.30 -6.82
C PRO A 92 -25.50 1.17 -6.55
N ILE A 93 -25.29 1.94 -7.62
CA ILE A 93 -24.93 3.35 -7.53
C ILE A 93 -26.19 4.18 -7.22
N GLY A 94 -26.11 5.04 -6.20
CA GLY A 94 -27.14 6.02 -5.91
C GLY A 94 -27.43 6.92 -7.11
N LYS A 95 -28.71 7.16 -7.42
CA LYS A 95 -29.14 7.91 -8.61
C LYS A 95 -29.23 9.41 -8.37
N GLU A 96 -29.77 9.80 -7.22
CA GLU A 96 -29.99 11.21 -6.88
C GLU A 96 -28.65 11.93 -6.66
N LYS A 97 -28.48 13.12 -7.25
CA LYS A 97 -27.25 13.94 -7.16
C LYS A 97 -25.97 13.21 -7.57
N ARG A 98 -26.09 12.17 -8.39
CA ARG A 98 -24.95 11.43 -8.93
C ARG A 98 -24.10 12.34 -9.82
N LYS A 99 -22.80 12.37 -9.55
CA LYS A 99 -21.84 13.12 -10.37
C LYS A 99 -21.57 12.38 -11.68
N GLY A 100 -21.78 13.06 -12.81
CA GLY A 100 -21.49 12.54 -14.14
C GLY A 100 -22.36 11.35 -14.57
N THR A 101 -21.99 10.76 -15.71
CA THR A 101 -22.73 9.64 -16.32
C THR A 101 -22.43 8.28 -15.70
N LEU A 102 -21.29 8.13 -15.01
CA LEU A 102 -20.83 6.88 -14.40
C LEU A 102 -20.89 6.90 -12.85
N GLY A 103 -21.07 8.06 -12.23
CA GLY A 103 -20.83 8.26 -10.79
C GLY A 103 -19.38 8.69 -10.52
N SER A 104 -19.11 9.18 -9.30
CA SER A 104 -17.71 9.27 -8.84
C SER A 104 -17.15 7.84 -8.77
N PRO A 105 -15.90 7.63 -9.24
CA PRO A 105 -15.22 6.34 -9.05
C PRO A 105 -15.15 5.97 -7.57
#